data_AF-A0A840DN15-F1
#
_entry.id   AF-A0A840DN15-F1
#
_cell.length_a   1.000
_cell.length_b   1.000
_cell.length_c   1.000
_cell.angle_alpha   90.00
_cell.angle_beta   90.00
_cell.angle_gamma   90.00
#
_symmetry.space_group_name_H-M   'P 1'
#
loop_
_entity.id
_entity.type
_entity.pdbx_description
1 polymer ?
#
loop_
_entity_poly.entity_id
_entity_poly.type
_entity_poly.pdbx_seq_one_letter_code
_entity_poly.pdbx_strand_id
1 'polypeptide(L)'
;MTKSYKMVVLQAMLNRGPSSWHLPMTPTEAAPFFHQYLTEKEYRKRIDFSDGETKRLWQYDEQKVAKLIAKMPMTKWSGSSNGLVSFENNVFSLNFSIAPEDEHMLYE
;
A
#
# COMPACT_ATOMS: atom_id res chain seq x y z
N MET A 1 -0.06 -7.31 17.78
CA MET A 1 0.49 -7.73 16.47
C MET A 1 0.68 -6.49 15.62
N THR A 2 1.84 -6.35 15.00
CA THR A 2 2.13 -5.26 14.06
C THR A 2 1.55 -5.66 12.71
N LYS A 3 0.53 -4.94 12.21
CA LYS A 3 -0.08 -5.24 10.90
C LYS A 3 0.92 -4.90 9.79
N SER A 4 1.10 -5.78 8.81
CA SER A 4 2.11 -5.62 7.73
C SER A 4 1.67 -4.68 6.60
N TYR A 5 0.99 -3.59 6.90
CA TYR A 5 0.36 -2.71 5.90
C TYR A 5 1.36 -2.14 4.88
N LYS A 6 2.61 -1.83 5.30
CA LYS A 6 3.68 -1.40 4.38
C LYS A 6 3.91 -2.41 3.26
N MET A 7 3.95 -3.70 3.61
CA MET A 7 4.14 -4.78 2.64
C MET A 7 2.94 -4.92 1.69
N VAL A 8 1.73 -4.65 2.18
CA VAL A 8 0.53 -4.67 1.34
C VAL A 8 0.53 -3.51 0.34
N VAL A 9 0.96 -2.31 0.74
CA VAL A 9 1.15 -1.19 -0.19
C VAL A 9 2.25 -1.50 -1.20
N LEU A 10 3.38 -2.08 -0.78
CA LEU A 10 4.42 -2.52 -1.72
C LEU A 10 3.89 -3.57 -2.71
N GLN A 11 3.10 -4.54 -2.25
CA GLN A 11 2.45 -5.51 -3.13
C GLN A 11 1.50 -4.81 -4.12
N ALA A 12 0.73 -3.81 -3.68
CA ALA A 12 -0.13 -3.02 -4.56
C ALA A 12 0.70 -2.29 -5.63
N MET A 13 1.86 -1.74 -5.26
CA MET A 13 2.79 -1.14 -6.22
C MET A 13 3.26 -2.17 -7.26
N LEU A 14 3.73 -3.35 -6.82
CA LEU A 14 4.21 -4.41 -7.70
C LEU A 14 3.10 -4.98 -8.62
N ASN A 15 1.86 -4.99 -8.16
CA ASN A 15 0.72 -5.44 -8.98
C ASN A 15 0.43 -4.51 -10.19
N ARG A 16 1.02 -3.31 -10.25
CA ARG A 16 0.95 -2.44 -11.45
C ARG A 16 1.84 -2.90 -12.60
N GLY A 17 2.74 -3.85 -12.35
CA GLY A 17 3.64 -4.44 -13.35
C GLY A 17 5.03 -3.79 -13.42
N PRO A 18 5.97 -4.45 -14.14
CA PRO A 18 7.39 -4.11 -14.12
C PRO A 18 7.69 -2.66 -14.54
N SER A 19 7.00 -2.14 -15.54
CA SER A 19 7.21 -0.76 -16.00
C SER A 19 6.40 0.30 -15.26
N SER A 20 5.75 -0.04 -14.15
CA SER A 20 4.87 0.91 -13.44
C SER A 20 4.90 0.81 -11.92
N TRP A 21 5.56 -0.20 -11.33
CA TRP A 21 5.58 -0.36 -9.88
C TRP A 21 6.28 0.78 -9.15
N HIS A 22 7.30 1.38 -9.77
CA HIS A 22 8.11 2.45 -9.16
C HIS A 22 7.50 3.84 -9.29
N LEU A 23 6.49 4.00 -10.15
CA LEU A 23 5.80 5.27 -10.37
C LEU A 23 5.07 5.74 -9.10
N PRO A 24 4.84 7.04 -8.93
CA PRO A 24 4.02 7.56 -7.82
C PRO A 24 2.65 6.87 -7.72
N MET A 25 2.10 6.79 -6.52
CA MET A 25 0.82 6.14 -6.25
C MET A 25 0.03 6.89 -5.18
N THR A 26 -1.27 7.04 -5.40
CA THR A 26 -2.20 7.62 -4.43
C THR A 26 -2.79 6.54 -3.51
N PRO A 27 -3.29 6.91 -2.32
CA PRO A 27 -4.02 5.98 -1.45
C PRO A 27 -5.25 5.36 -2.13
N THR A 28 -5.91 6.10 -3.02
CA THR A 28 -7.08 5.63 -3.79
C THR A 28 -6.69 4.56 -4.79
N GLU A 29 -5.61 4.74 -5.54
CA GLU A 29 -5.10 3.73 -6.47
C GLU A 29 -4.66 2.44 -5.75
N ALA A 30 -4.12 2.58 -4.54
CA ALA A 30 -3.73 1.43 -3.71
C ALA A 30 -4.93 0.70 -3.08
N ALA A 31 -6.07 1.38 -2.90
CA ALA A 31 -7.22 0.89 -2.14
C ALA A 31 -7.78 -0.47 -2.60
N PRO A 32 -8.05 -0.71 -3.91
CA PRO A 32 -8.60 -1.99 -4.35
C PRO A 32 -7.65 -3.16 -4.06
N PHE A 33 -6.35 -3.02 -4.38
CA PHE A 33 -5.34 -4.06 -4.13
C PHE A 33 -5.17 -4.33 -2.63
N PHE A 34 -5.12 -3.26 -1.84
CA PHE A 34 -4.92 -3.33 -0.40
C PHE A 34 -6.09 -4.03 0.30
N HIS A 35 -7.31 -3.65 -0.05
CA HIS A 35 -8.52 -4.28 0.48
C HIS A 35 -8.59 -5.75 0.07
N GLN A 36 -8.47 -6.04 -1.22
CA GLN A 36 -8.52 -7.41 -1.74
C GLN A 36 -7.51 -8.31 -1.03
N TYR A 37 -6.24 -7.89 -0.91
CA TYR A 37 -5.22 -8.68 -0.24
C TYR A 37 -5.62 -9.01 1.22
N LEU A 38 -6.09 -8.01 1.98
CA LEU A 38 -6.44 -8.23 3.39
C LEU A 38 -7.73 -9.03 3.58
N THR A 39 -8.68 -8.97 2.65
CA THR A 39 -9.99 -9.62 2.80
C THR A 39 -10.12 -10.96 2.08
N GLU A 40 -9.30 -11.25 1.07
CA GLU A 40 -9.39 -12.47 0.26
C GLU A 40 -9.22 -13.74 1.10
N LYS A 41 -8.35 -13.73 2.10
CA LYS A 41 -8.15 -14.88 2.99
C LYS A 41 -8.78 -14.59 4.34
N GLU A 42 -9.67 -15.49 4.76
CA GLU A 42 -10.46 -15.32 5.99
C GLU A 42 -9.57 -15.08 7.22
N TYR A 43 -8.43 -15.78 7.33
CA TYR A 43 -7.52 -15.59 8.46
C TYR A 43 -6.88 -14.19 8.48
N ARG A 44 -6.45 -13.65 7.32
CA ARG A 44 -5.91 -12.28 7.22
C ARG A 44 -6.98 -11.27 7.62
N LYS A 45 -8.18 -11.40 7.05
CA LYS A 45 -9.32 -10.53 7.35
C LYS A 45 -9.60 -10.49 8.86
N ARG A 46 -9.65 -11.66 9.51
CA ARG A 46 -9.95 -11.75 10.95
C ARG A 46 -8.83 -11.22 11.84
N ILE A 47 -7.57 -11.25 11.40
CA ILE A 47 -6.42 -10.76 12.18
C ILE A 47 -6.21 -9.26 11.94
N ASP A 48 -6.12 -8.84 10.68
CA ASP A 48 -5.79 -7.47 10.28
C ASP A 48 -6.99 -6.54 10.39
N PHE A 49 -8.22 -7.02 10.12
CA PHE A 49 -9.46 -6.25 10.31
C PHE A 49 -10.23 -6.69 11.56
N SER A 50 -9.54 -6.76 12.70
CA SER A 50 -10.06 -7.24 13.98
C SER A 50 -10.61 -6.15 14.90
N ASP A 51 -10.11 -4.92 14.78
CA ASP A 51 -10.52 -3.79 15.62
C ASP A 51 -11.81 -3.11 15.09
N GLY A 52 -12.43 -2.26 15.92
CA GLY A 52 -13.71 -1.64 15.58
C GLY A 52 -13.66 -0.71 14.36
N GLU A 53 -12.51 -0.09 14.08
CA GLU A 53 -12.31 0.79 12.92
C GLU A 53 -12.21 -0.04 11.63
N THR A 54 -11.39 -1.08 11.65
CA THR A 54 -11.08 -1.93 10.49
C THR A 54 -12.13 -3.00 10.20
N LYS A 55 -12.91 -3.47 11.20
CA LYS A 55 -14.07 -4.35 10.96
C LYS A 55 -15.10 -3.74 10.02
N ARG A 56 -15.27 -2.41 10.07
CA ARG A 56 -16.17 -1.67 9.17
C ARG A 56 -15.70 -1.69 7.71
N LEU A 57 -14.45 -2.09 7.46
CA LEU A 57 -13.83 -2.20 6.14
C LEU A 57 -13.87 -3.63 5.58
N TRP A 58 -14.57 -4.57 6.23
CA TRP A 58 -14.76 -5.92 5.67
C TRP A 58 -15.47 -5.87 4.32
N GLN A 59 -16.41 -4.95 4.18
CA GLN A 59 -16.98 -4.56 2.90
C GLN A 59 -16.14 -3.43 2.30
N TYR A 60 -15.91 -3.48 1.00
CA TYR A 60 -15.10 -2.49 0.32
C TYR A 60 -15.77 -1.11 0.35
N ASP A 61 -15.01 -0.12 0.83
CA ASP A 61 -15.35 1.29 0.81
C ASP A 61 -14.07 2.04 0.45
N GLU A 62 -13.93 2.39 -0.82
CA GLU A 62 -12.71 2.99 -1.39
C GLU A 62 -12.23 4.18 -0.56
N GLN A 63 -13.15 5.08 -0.19
CA GLN A 63 -12.83 6.30 0.53
C GLN A 63 -12.32 6.02 1.94
N LYS A 64 -12.92 5.07 2.66
CA LYS A 64 -12.43 4.70 3.99
C LYS A 64 -11.12 3.92 3.91
N VAL A 65 -10.95 3.05 2.93
CA VAL A 65 -9.70 2.30 2.71
C VAL A 65 -8.56 3.25 2.33
N ALA A 66 -8.79 4.19 1.40
CA ALA A 66 -7.82 5.22 1.03
C ALA A 66 -7.42 6.08 2.24
N LYS A 67 -8.39 6.50 3.07
CA LYS A 67 -8.11 7.23 4.33
C LYS A 67 -7.26 6.40 5.29
N LEU A 68 -7.53 5.09 5.41
CA LEU A 68 -6.72 4.19 6.20
C LEU A 68 -5.29 4.18 5.66
N ILE A 69 -5.09 3.90 4.38
CA ILE A 69 -3.77 3.82 3.71
C ILE A 69 -2.97 5.11 3.86
N ALA A 70 -3.61 6.26 3.68
CA ALA A 70 -3.01 7.58 3.84
C ALA A 70 -2.49 7.77 5.29
N LYS A 71 -3.36 7.54 6.28
CA LYS A 71 -3.02 7.60 7.72
C LYS A 71 -1.92 6.59 8.06
N MET A 72 -2.05 5.37 7.57
CA MET A 72 -1.04 4.31 7.59
C MET A 72 -1.34 3.22 6.54
N PRO A 73 -0.34 2.84 5.73
CA PRO A 73 1.08 2.97 6.06
C PRO A 73 1.78 4.19 5.46
N MET A 74 1.22 4.91 4.49
CA MET A 74 1.97 5.88 3.67
C MET A 74 2.63 7.00 4.51
N THR A 75 1.87 7.68 5.37
CA THR A 75 2.43 8.71 6.26
C THR A 75 3.51 8.16 7.19
N LYS A 76 3.28 6.99 7.80
CA LYS A 76 4.24 6.37 8.73
C LYS A 76 5.48 5.85 8.02
N TRP A 77 5.35 5.38 6.79
CA TRP A 77 6.47 4.90 6.00
C TRP A 77 7.34 6.08 5.57
N SER A 78 6.76 7.17 5.07
CA SER A 78 7.50 8.38 4.73
C SER A 78 8.29 8.92 5.95
N GLY A 79 7.67 8.97 7.14
CA GLY A 79 8.35 9.42 8.35
C GLY A 79 9.44 8.48 8.89
N SER A 80 9.54 7.24 8.42
CA SER A 80 10.51 6.24 8.90
C SER A 80 11.43 5.70 7.81
N SER A 81 11.45 6.29 6.62
CA SER A 81 12.17 5.78 5.44
C SER A 81 13.56 6.37 5.26
N ASN A 82 13.98 7.29 6.14
CA ASN A 82 15.21 8.09 5.98
C ASN A 82 15.31 8.75 4.60
N GLY A 83 14.17 9.19 4.05
CA GLY A 83 14.11 9.90 2.78
C GLY A 83 14.03 8.99 1.55
N LEU A 84 13.96 7.67 1.67
CA LEU A 84 13.80 6.76 0.52
C LEU A 84 12.41 6.88 -0.14
N VAL A 85 11.39 7.20 0.65
CA VAL A 85 10.02 7.43 0.15
C VAL A 85 9.41 8.70 0.75
N SER A 86 8.61 9.39 -0.04
CA SER A 86 7.86 10.59 0.34
C SER A 86 6.34 10.34 0.30
N PHE A 87 5.59 11.08 1.11
CA PHE A 87 4.13 11.13 1.03
C PHE A 87 3.67 12.58 1.19
N GLU A 88 3.42 13.25 0.07
CA GLU A 88 3.07 14.67 0.02
C GLU A 88 1.85 14.87 -0.88
N ASN A 89 0.91 15.74 -0.49
CA ASN A 89 -0.30 16.05 -1.27
C ASN A 89 -1.07 14.80 -1.74
N ASN A 90 -1.17 13.76 -0.90
CA ASN A 90 -1.76 12.45 -1.21
C ASN A 90 -1.05 11.64 -2.32
N VAL A 91 0.22 11.91 -2.58
CA VAL A 91 1.04 11.16 -3.52
C VAL A 91 2.19 10.48 -2.78
N PHE A 92 2.27 9.17 -2.87
CA PHE A 92 3.35 8.35 -2.34
C PHE A 92 4.36 8.05 -3.44
N SER A 93 5.63 8.39 -3.24
CA SER A 93 6.67 8.29 -4.26
C SER A 93 7.97 7.70 -3.72
N LEU A 94 8.71 7.03 -4.58
CA LEU A 94 10.11 6.70 -4.35
C LEU A 94 10.96 7.95 -4.66
N ASN A 95 11.93 8.26 -3.80
CA ASN A 95 12.82 9.43 -3.98
C ASN A 95 14.10 9.07 -4.73
N PHE A 96 14.07 7.99 -5.50
CA PHE A 96 15.16 7.50 -6.34
C PHE A 96 14.56 6.96 -7.63
N SER A 97 15.36 6.99 -8.69
CA SER A 97 14.96 6.49 -10.00
C SER A 97 15.34 5.02 -10.16
N ILE A 98 14.51 4.27 -10.89
CA ILE A 98 14.81 2.91 -11.33
C ILE A 98 15.30 3.01 -12.78
N ALA A 99 16.44 2.39 -13.08
CA ALA A 99 16.93 2.32 -14.46
C ALA A 99 16.04 1.36 -15.26
N PRO A 100 15.80 1.60 -16.57
CA PRO A 100 14.95 0.73 -17.40
C PRO A 100 15.34 -0.76 -17.33
N GLU A 101 16.63 -1.05 -17.26
CA GLU A 101 17.19 -2.40 -17.11
C GLU A 101 16.82 -3.08 -15.78
N ASP A 102 16.55 -2.30 -14.73
CA ASP A 102 16.23 -2.81 -13.38
C ASP A 102 14.72 -2.98 -13.15
N GLU A 103 13.86 -2.49 -14.05
CA GLU A 103 12.40 -2.53 -13.89
C GLU A 103 11.84 -3.93 -13.65
N HIS A 104 12.46 -4.94 -14.26
CA HIS A 104 12.03 -6.33 -14.24
C HIS A 104 12.66 -7.15 -13.11
N MET A 105 13.68 -6.63 -12.41
CA MET A 105 14.46 -7.38 -11.41
C MET A 105 13.61 -7.95 -10.26
N LEU A 106 12.46 -7.35 -9.95
CA LEU A 106 11.54 -7.81 -8.89
C LEU A 106 10.45 -8.79 -9.38
N TYR A 107 10.47 -9.16 -10.67
CA TYR A 107 9.47 -10.01 -11.33
C TYR A 107 10.03 -11.34 -11.84
N GLU A 108 11.33 -11.59 -11.64
CA GLU A 108 12.01 -12.83 -11.98
C GLU A 108 11.80 -13.95 -10.94
#